data_AF-A0A8S3VK63-F1
#
_entry.id   AF-A0A8S3VK63-F1
#
_cell.length_a   1.000
_cell.length_b   1.000
_cell.length_c   1.000
_cell.angle_alpha   90.00
_cell.angle_beta   90.00
_cell.angle_gamma   90.00
#
_symmetry.space_group_name_H-M   'P 1'
#
loop_
_entity.id
_entity.type
_entity.pdbx_description
1 polymer ?
#
loop_
_entity_poly.entity_id
_entity_poly.type
_entity_poly.pdbx_seq_one_letter_code
_entity_poly.pdbx_strand_id
1 'polypeptide(L)'
;MKSLACEDVDSYLDICRSFETTKRNKLDASKIRKVIERTIKLIKNVLSNGQARNIATLILVGGFSECHLAQVAIRKAFSDKTVITPDDPGLAVLKDTVLFGHMPTIIHSRFIRRTYGRRIKPLFNNSLHDRSRLVVRDGEERCKGVFESLMAANRSIQVGTEVKVKYHTIRKKQDKSNVAIYVTEEENIPKYADERGCKK
;
A
#
# COMPACT_ATOMS: atom_id res chain seq x y z
N MET A 1 -17.80 33.81 -18.85
CA MET A 1 -18.21 32.40 -19.07
C MET A 1 -18.73 31.87 -17.74
N LYS A 2 -20.04 31.67 -17.65
CA LYS A 2 -20.74 31.28 -16.42
C LYS A 2 -20.42 29.83 -16.03
N SER A 3 -20.32 29.63 -14.72
CA SER A 3 -20.10 28.39 -14.01
C SER A 3 -21.25 27.39 -14.23
N LEU A 4 -21.03 26.34 -15.01
CA LEU A 4 -21.95 25.19 -15.18
C LEU A 4 -21.62 24.01 -14.23
N ALA A 5 -20.82 24.22 -13.19
CA ALA A 5 -20.26 23.12 -12.41
C ALA A 5 -21.10 22.66 -11.19
N CYS A 6 -22.08 23.44 -10.72
CA CYS A 6 -22.93 23.05 -9.58
C CYS A 6 -24.24 22.39 -10.02
N GLU A 7 -24.79 22.82 -11.16
CA GLU A 7 -26.12 22.42 -11.64
C GLU A 7 -26.24 20.91 -11.89
N ASP A 8 -25.19 20.21 -12.35
CA ASP A 8 -25.28 18.78 -12.67
C ASP A 8 -25.30 17.85 -11.45
N VAL A 9 -24.68 18.25 -10.34
CA VAL A 9 -24.68 17.43 -9.10
C VAL A 9 -25.97 17.68 -8.32
N ASP A 10 -26.45 18.92 -8.31
CA ASP A 10 -27.72 19.28 -7.69
C ASP A 10 -28.90 18.72 -8.51
N SER A 11 -28.85 18.75 -9.84
CA SER A 11 -29.82 18.09 -10.74
C SER A 11 -29.92 16.58 -10.46
N TYR A 12 -28.80 15.90 -10.22
CA TYR A 12 -28.81 14.47 -9.90
C TYR A 12 -29.22 14.17 -8.45
N LEU A 13 -28.95 15.07 -7.50
CA LEU A 13 -29.50 15.00 -6.15
C LEU A 13 -31.01 15.25 -6.16
N ASP A 14 -31.52 16.08 -7.07
CA ASP A 14 -32.96 16.26 -7.32
C ASP A 14 -33.59 15.01 -7.96
N ILE A 15 -32.87 14.33 -8.86
CA ILE A 15 -33.24 12.99 -9.33
C ILE A 15 -33.26 11.99 -8.16
N CYS A 16 -32.26 12.01 -7.27
CA CYS A 16 -32.26 11.13 -6.09
C CYS A 16 -33.42 11.45 -5.13
N ARG A 17 -33.77 12.73 -4.96
CA ARG A 17 -34.95 13.17 -4.19
C ARG A 17 -36.26 12.71 -4.84
N SER A 18 -36.34 12.61 -6.16
CA SER A 18 -37.52 12.04 -6.83
C SER A 18 -37.65 10.53 -6.58
N PHE A 19 -36.53 9.80 -6.45
CA PHE A 19 -36.49 8.40 -6.03
C PHE A 19 -36.81 8.18 -4.53
N GLU A 20 -36.56 9.15 -3.65
CA GLU A 20 -36.90 9.09 -2.21
C GLU A 20 -38.42 8.97 -1.93
N THR A 21 -39.28 9.20 -2.94
CA THR A 21 -40.73 9.00 -2.82
C THR A 21 -41.15 7.52 -2.82
N THR A 22 -40.24 6.60 -3.18
CA THR A 22 -40.54 5.16 -3.19
C THR A 22 -40.11 4.52 -1.86
N LYS A 23 -41.09 4.11 -1.03
CA LYS A 23 -40.96 3.57 0.35
C LYS A 23 -40.18 2.24 0.49
N ARG A 24 -38.97 2.08 -0.05
CA ARG A 24 -38.08 0.94 0.27
C ARG A 24 -36.65 1.41 0.48
N ASN A 25 -36.22 1.34 1.74
CA ASN A 25 -34.85 1.48 2.26
C ASN A 25 -34.16 2.83 2.01
N LYS A 26 -34.41 3.79 2.92
CA LYS A 26 -33.68 5.08 3.01
C LYS A 26 -32.21 4.85 3.37
N LEU A 27 -31.37 4.62 2.37
CA LEU A 27 -29.95 4.93 2.49
C LEU A 27 -29.80 6.45 2.33
N ASP A 28 -29.52 7.13 3.43
CA ASP A 28 -29.37 8.59 3.49
C ASP A 28 -28.34 9.08 2.46
N ALA A 29 -28.80 9.85 1.46
CA ALA A 29 -27.97 10.40 0.39
C ALA A 29 -26.77 11.20 0.93
N SER A 30 -26.90 11.82 2.12
CA SER A 30 -25.82 12.51 2.82
C SER A 30 -24.66 11.58 3.18
N LYS A 31 -24.96 10.33 3.58
CA LYS A 31 -23.94 9.34 3.91
C LYS A 31 -23.19 8.86 2.67
N ILE A 32 -23.91 8.60 1.57
CA ILE A 32 -23.30 8.20 0.30
C ILE A 32 -22.34 9.30 -0.19
N ARG A 33 -22.79 10.56 -0.17
CA ARG A 33 -21.97 11.71 -0.54
C ARG A 33 -20.65 11.78 0.26
N LYS A 34 -20.73 11.63 1.59
CA LYS A 34 -19.53 11.61 2.45
C LYS A 34 -18.55 10.50 2.09
N VAL A 35 -19.05 9.31 1.71
CA VAL A 35 -18.19 8.19 1.28
C VAL A 35 -17.51 8.51 -0.06
N ILE A 36 -18.24 9.07 -1.01
CA ILE A 36 -17.69 9.49 -2.32
C ILE A 36 -16.60 10.55 -2.12
N GLU A 37 -16.87 11.59 -1.32
CA GLU A 37 -15.91 12.67 -1.05
C GLU A 37 -14.63 12.14 -0.37
N ARG A 38 -14.78 11.23 0.61
CA ARG A 38 -13.64 10.56 1.25
C ARG A 38 -12.84 9.72 0.24
N THR A 39 -13.52 9.01 -0.66
CA THR A 39 -12.87 8.20 -1.70
C THR A 39 -12.05 9.07 -2.64
N ILE A 40 -12.62 10.18 -3.13
CA ILE A 40 -11.91 11.14 -3.99
C ILE A 40 -10.68 11.71 -3.26
N LYS A 41 -10.81 12.07 -1.98
CA LYS A 41 -9.70 12.55 -1.17
C LYS A 41 -8.58 11.51 -1.06
N LEU A 42 -8.93 10.24 -0.83
CA LEU A 42 -7.95 9.15 -0.77
C LEU A 42 -7.23 8.96 -2.10
N ILE A 43 -7.96 8.96 -3.22
CA ILE A 43 -7.36 8.85 -4.55
C ILE A 43 -6.38 10.01 -4.81
N LYS A 44 -6.75 11.25 -4.46
CA LYS A 44 -5.86 12.42 -4.57
C LYS A 44 -4.57 12.26 -3.75
N ASN A 45 -4.68 11.75 -2.52
CA ASN A 45 -3.51 11.50 -1.67
C ASN A 45 -2.59 10.41 -2.23
N VAL A 46 -3.13 9.38 -2.86
CA VAL A 46 -2.33 8.34 -3.52
C VAL A 46 -1.61 8.94 -4.74
N LEU A 47 -2.32 9.71 -5.56
CA LEU A 47 -1.77 10.32 -6.78
C LEU A 47 -0.75 11.44 -6.50
N SER A 48 -0.80 12.07 -5.33
CA SER A 48 0.21 13.06 -4.94
C SER A 48 1.56 12.44 -4.57
N ASN A 49 1.61 11.12 -4.32
CA ASN A 49 2.86 10.40 -4.12
C ASN A 49 3.72 10.47 -5.40
N GLY A 50 5.01 10.79 -5.25
CA GLY A 50 5.96 10.89 -6.36
C GLY A 50 5.98 9.68 -7.29
N GLN A 51 5.71 8.49 -6.76
CA GLN A 51 5.69 7.23 -7.52
C GLN A 51 4.41 7.03 -8.36
N ALA A 52 3.36 7.79 -8.09
CA ALA A 52 2.05 7.71 -8.76
C ALA A 52 1.79 8.88 -9.73
N ARG A 53 2.79 9.76 -9.95
CA ARG A 53 2.64 11.00 -10.75
C ARG A 53 2.22 10.77 -12.21
N ASN A 54 2.60 9.62 -12.79
CA ASN A 54 2.38 9.33 -14.22
C ASN A 54 1.16 8.43 -14.48
N ILE A 55 0.23 8.32 -13.54
CA ILE A 55 -0.99 7.53 -13.73
C ILE A 55 -1.97 8.31 -14.62
N ALA A 56 -2.21 7.77 -15.82
CA ALA A 56 -3.14 8.33 -16.81
C ALA A 56 -4.56 7.75 -16.71
N THR A 57 -4.70 6.54 -16.15
CA THR A 57 -5.95 5.78 -16.16
C THR A 57 -6.35 5.33 -14.76
N LEU A 58 -7.63 5.49 -14.43
CA LEU A 58 -8.26 4.97 -13.23
C LEU A 58 -9.28 3.91 -13.63
N ILE A 59 -9.20 2.71 -13.02
CA ILE A 59 -10.15 1.63 -13.27
C ILE A 59 -11.00 1.44 -12.01
N LEU A 60 -12.32 1.57 -12.14
CA LEU A 60 -13.27 1.47 -11.04
C LEU A 60 -13.81 0.04 -10.94
N VAL A 61 -13.38 -0.69 -9.91
CA VAL A 61 -13.74 -2.10 -9.67
C VAL A 61 -14.36 -2.31 -8.29
N GLY A 62 -15.01 -3.45 -8.06
CA GLY A 62 -15.76 -3.78 -6.85
C GLY A 62 -17.19 -3.21 -6.83
N GLY A 63 -18.04 -3.74 -5.95
CA GLY A 63 -19.48 -3.39 -5.92
C GLY A 63 -19.77 -1.91 -5.68
N PHE A 64 -18.91 -1.18 -4.97
CA PHE A 64 -19.09 0.28 -4.81
C PHE A 64 -18.97 1.03 -6.15
N SER A 65 -18.19 0.50 -7.10
CA SER A 65 -18.03 1.08 -8.43
C SER A 65 -19.27 0.92 -9.31
N GLU A 66 -20.26 0.12 -8.91
CA GLU A 66 -21.58 0.06 -9.57
C GLU A 66 -22.44 1.30 -9.25
N CYS A 67 -22.09 2.06 -8.22
CA CYS A 67 -22.81 3.28 -7.86
C CYS A 67 -22.60 4.37 -8.91
N HIS A 68 -23.66 4.69 -9.67
CA HIS A 68 -23.62 5.72 -10.71
C HIS A 68 -23.14 7.08 -10.17
N LEU A 69 -23.62 7.50 -8.99
CA LEU A 69 -23.19 8.74 -8.33
C LEU A 69 -21.67 8.77 -8.07
N ALA A 70 -21.11 7.65 -7.62
CA ALA A 70 -19.67 7.55 -7.36
C ALA A 70 -18.89 7.65 -8.67
N GLN A 71 -19.33 6.97 -9.73
CA GLN A 71 -18.67 7.03 -11.04
C GLN A 71 -18.66 8.44 -11.60
N VAL A 72 -19.81 9.14 -11.59
CA VAL A 72 -19.93 10.53 -12.08
C VAL A 72 -19.02 11.45 -11.27
N ALA A 73 -19.07 11.37 -9.94
CA ALA A 73 -18.26 12.22 -9.08
C ALA A 73 -16.75 11.98 -9.27
N ILE A 74 -16.32 10.73 -9.41
CA ILE A 74 -14.91 10.38 -9.64
C ILE A 74 -14.47 10.87 -11.03
N ARG A 75 -15.25 10.63 -12.09
CA ARG A 75 -14.97 11.14 -13.45
C ARG A 75 -14.79 12.65 -13.46
N LYS A 76 -15.67 13.37 -12.77
CA LYS A 76 -15.60 14.83 -12.65
C LYS A 76 -14.38 15.30 -11.86
N ALA A 77 -14.05 14.60 -10.77
CA ALA A 77 -12.92 14.97 -9.91
C ALA A 77 -11.53 14.71 -10.54
N PHE A 78 -11.47 13.83 -11.54
CA PHE A 78 -10.26 13.44 -12.26
C PHE A 78 -10.46 13.57 -13.78
N SER A 79 -10.93 14.74 -14.23
CA SER A 79 -11.21 15.01 -15.64
C SER A 79 -9.96 15.02 -16.53
N ASP A 80 -8.78 15.13 -15.92
CA ASP A 80 -7.47 14.99 -16.56
C ASP A 80 -7.08 13.53 -16.82
N LYS A 81 -7.89 12.55 -16.37
CA LYS A 81 -7.59 11.12 -16.43
C LYS A 81 -8.65 10.35 -17.18
N THR A 82 -8.23 9.23 -17.77
CA THR A 82 -9.17 8.26 -18.34
C THR A 82 -9.76 7.41 -17.22
N VAL A 83 -11.07 7.49 -17.00
CA VAL A 83 -11.76 6.64 -16.01
C VAL A 83 -12.51 5.53 -16.72
N ILE A 84 -12.23 4.28 -16.37
CA ILE A 84 -12.83 3.08 -16.96
C ILE A 84 -13.63 2.35 -15.88
N THR A 85 -14.86 2.00 -16.20
CA THR A 85 -15.68 1.11 -15.37
C THR A 85 -15.94 -0.15 -16.20
N PRO A 86 -15.52 -1.35 -15.77
CA PRO A 86 -15.86 -2.60 -16.46
C PRO A 86 -17.38 -2.83 -16.45
N ASP A 87 -17.87 -3.70 -17.35
CA ASP A 87 -19.31 -4.04 -17.43
C ASP A 87 -19.84 -4.65 -16.12
N ASP A 88 -19.02 -5.50 -15.48
CA ASP A 88 -19.30 -6.09 -14.16
C ASP A 88 -18.25 -5.67 -13.13
N PRO A 89 -18.31 -4.45 -12.56
CA PRO A 89 -17.30 -3.99 -11.60
C PRO A 89 -17.20 -4.90 -10.38
N GLY A 90 -18.34 -5.41 -9.88
CA GLY A 90 -18.39 -6.34 -8.76
C GLY A 90 -17.68 -7.67 -9.00
N LEU A 91 -17.60 -8.13 -10.27
CA LEU A 91 -16.94 -9.39 -10.64
C LEU A 91 -15.54 -9.20 -11.22
N ALA A 92 -15.14 -7.97 -11.57
CA ALA A 92 -13.86 -7.69 -12.23
C ALA A 92 -12.66 -8.29 -11.48
N VAL A 93 -12.60 -8.12 -10.16
CA VAL A 93 -11.50 -8.66 -9.33
C VAL A 93 -11.45 -10.18 -9.36
N LEU A 94 -12.61 -10.86 -9.35
CA LEU A 94 -12.68 -12.31 -9.42
C LEU A 94 -12.21 -12.81 -10.79
N LYS A 95 -12.71 -12.21 -11.87
CA LYS A 95 -12.32 -12.53 -13.25
C LYS A 95 -10.80 -12.37 -13.44
N ASP A 96 -10.24 -11.26 -12.96
CA ASP A 96 -8.79 -10.99 -13.02
C ASP A 96 -7.98 -11.97 -12.18
N THR A 97 -8.52 -12.41 -11.03
CA THR A 97 -7.84 -13.40 -10.17
C THR A 97 -7.73 -14.75 -10.87
N VAL A 98 -8.79 -15.21 -11.53
CA VAL A 98 -8.77 -16.45 -12.33
C VAL A 98 -7.77 -16.33 -13.46
N LEU A 99 -7.78 -15.20 -14.18
CA LEU A 99 -6.83 -14.93 -15.26
C LEU A 99 -5.38 -14.94 -14.76
N PHE A 100 -5.11 -14.31 -13.60
CA PHE A 100 -3.79 -14.32 -12.97
C PHE A 100 -3.36 -15.74 -12.57
N GLY A 101 -4.28 -16.60 -12.14
CA GLY A 101 -3.99 -18.00 -11.83
C GLY A 101 -3.52 -18.79 -13.06
N HIS A 102 -4.12 -18.53 -14.23
CA HIS A 102 -3.70 -19.16 -15.49
C HIS A 102 -2.45 -18.52 -16.09
N MET A 103 -2.27 -17.21 -15.91
CA MET A 103 -1.17 -16.44 -16.50
C MET A 103 -0.56 -15.50 -15.45
N PRO A 104 0.32 -16.02 -14.57
CA PRO A 104 0.90 -15.24 -13.47
C PRO A 104 1.84 -14.12 -13.95
N THR A 105 2.28 -14.17 -15.21
CA THR A 105 3.16 -13.18 -15.84
C THR A 105 2.47 -11.87 -16.22
N ILE A 106 1.14 -11.78 -16.10
CA ILE A 106 0.38 -10.53 -16.36
C ILE A 106 0.84 -9.39 -15.44
N ILE A 107 1.21 -9.71 -14.20
CA ILE A 107 1.66 -8.71 -13.23
C ILE A 107 3.18 -8.60 -13.30
N HIS A 108 3.68 -7.48 -13.82
CA HIS A 108 5.11 -7.26 -13.96
C HIS A 108 5.81 -6.96 -12.63
N SER A 109 5.21 -6.11 -11.80
CA SER A 109 5.80 -5.65 -10.55
C SER A 109 4.76 -5.29 -9.49
N ARG A 110 5.21 -5.18 -8.24
CA ARG A 110 4.39 -4.78 -7.09
C ARG A 110 5.17 -3.83 -6.20
N PHE A 111 4.48 -2.95 -5.51
CA PHE A 111 5.09 -2.12 -4.46
C PHE A 111 5.08 -2.86 -3.12
N ILE A 112 6.24 -2.89 -2.45
CA ILE A 112 6.37 -3.43 -1.11
C ILE A 112 5.60 -2.54 -0.12
N ARG A 113 4.69 -3.11 0.66
CA ARG A 113 3.83 -2.34 1.60
C ARG A 113 4.50 -1.99 2.92
N ARG A 114 5.48 -2.80 3.34
CA ARG A 114 6.14 -2.76 4.65
C ARG A 114 7.60 -3.07 4.51
N THR A 115 8.44 -2.48 5.33
CA THR A 115 9.87 -2.81 5.31
C THR A 115 10.06 -4.14 6.03
N TYR A 116 10.64 -5.11 5.34
CA TYR A 116 11.03 -6.41 5.87
C TYR A 116 12.53 -6.43 6.07
N GLY A 117 12.97 -6.92 7.23
CA GLY A 117 14.37 -6.99 7.59
C GLY A 117 14.68 -8.19 8.46
N ARG A 118 15.91 -8.25 8.93
CA ARG A 118 16.37 -9.27 9.88
C ARG A 118 17.20 -8.65 10.99
N ARG A 119 17.23 -9.31 12.14
CA ARG A 119 18.09 -8.93 13.25
C ARG A 119 19.46 -9.57 13.11
N ILE A 120 20.50 -8.75 12.99
CA ILE A 120 21.88 -9.19 12.82
C ILE A 120 22.79 -8.73 13.97
N LYS A 121 24.04 -9.23 13.95
CA LYS A 121 25.11 -8.79 14.87
C LYS A 121 26.39 -8.50 14.08
N PRO A 122 26.44 -7.39 13.33
CA PRO A 122 27.61 -7.04 12.52
C PRO A 122 28.80 -6.67 13.42
N LEU A 123 29.99 -6.53 12.82
CA LEU A 123 31.14 -5.93 13.50
C LEU A 123 30.77 -4.55 14.04
N PHE A 124 31.29 -4.22 15.23
CA PHE A 124 31.01 -2.95 15.86
C PHE A 124 31.66 -1.81 15.05
N ASN A 125 30.96 -0.69 14.95
CA ASN A 125 31.43 0.48 14.23
C ASN A 125 31.05 1.70 15.07
N ASN A 126 32.04 2.42 15.58
CA ASN A 126 31.83 3.50 16.54
C ASN A 126 31.15 4.74 15.93
N SER A 127 31.14 4.91 14.60
CA SER A 127 30.41 6.01 13.95
C SER A 127 28.94 5.69 13.69
N LEU A 128 28.58 4.40 13.64
CA LEU A 128 27.23 3.96 13.31
C LEU A 128 26.49 3.36 14.50
N HIS A 129 27.16 2.66 15.41
CA HIS A 129 26.51 1.85 16.44
C HIS A 129 26.61 2.47 17.82
N ASP A 130 25.56 2.27 18.63
CA ASP A 130 25.54 2.77 20.00
C ASP A 130 26.44 1.89 20.86
N ARG A 131 27.33 2.51 21.64
CA ARG A 131 28.31 1.79 22.47
C ARG A 131 27.65 0.89 23.53
N SER A 132 26.45 1.21 23.99
CA SER A 132 25.65 0.35 24.89
C SER A 132 25.23 -1.00 24.27
N ARG A 133 25.35 -1.13 22.94
CA ARG A 133 25.06 -2.35 22.19
C ARG A 133 26.31 -3.13 21.76
N LEU A 134 27.50 -2.65 22.14
CA LEU A 134 28.75 -3.39 21.96
C LEU A 134 28.71 -4.71 22.75
N VAL A 135 29.06 -5.80 22.09
CA VAL A 135 29.26 -7.11 22.69
C VAL A 135 30.50 -7.76 22.10
N VAL A 136 31.34 -8.36 22.96
CA VAL A 136 32.50 -9.13 22.51
C VAL A 136 32.12 -10.60 22.38
N ARG A 137 32.42 -11.21 21.23
CA ARG A 137 32.18 -12.63 20.94
C ARG A 137 33.39 -13.20 20.22
N ASP A 138 34.00 -14.24 20.81
CA ASP A 138 35.19 -14.91 20.28
C ASP A 138 36.35 -13.97 19.93
N GLY A 139 36.53 -12.92 20.74
CA GLY A 139 37.56 -11.89 20.56
C GLY A 139 37.19 -10.76 19.60
N GLU A 140 36.00 -10.81 18.97
CA GLU A 140 35.54 -9.78 18.05
C GLU A 140 34.47 -8.88 18.67
N GLU A 141 34.62 -7.57 18.47
CA GLU A 141 33.63 -6.57 18.83
C GLU A 141 32.48 -6.53 17.82
N ARG A 142 31.25 -6.71 18.31
CA ARG A 142 30.03 -6.74 17.50
C ARG A 142 28.93 -5.85 18.09
N CYS A 143 28.01 -5.38 17.24
CA CYS A 143 26.82 -4.66 17.67
C CYS A 143 25.62 -5.60 17.82
N LYS A 144 24.96 -5.62 18.97
CA LYS A 144 23.76 -6.47 19.17
C LYS A 144 22.49 -5.81 18.62
N GLY A 145 21.74 -6.55 17.82
CA GLY A 145 20.34 -6.23 17.55
C GLY A 145 20.09 -5.28 16.38
N VAL A 146 21.09 -5.06 15.52
CA VAL A 146 20.95 -4.20 14.32
C VAL A 146 19.85 -4.75 13.41
N PHE A 147 18.99 -3.86 12.93
CA PHE A 147 17.99 -4.18 11.90
C PHE A 147 18.63 -3.98 10.53
N GLU A 148 18.71 -5.05 9.75
CA GLU A 148 19.14 -4.99 8.36
C GLU A 148 17.92 -5.13 7.45
N SER A 149 17.63 -4.09 6.67
CA SER A 149 16.54 -4.12 5.69
C SER A 149 16.87 -5.07 4.54
N LEU A 150 15.96 -6.02 4.29
CA LEU A 150 16.01 -6.92 3.14
C LEU A 150 15.20 -6.37 1.98
N MET A 151 14.06 -5.75 2.30
CA MET A 151 13.10 -5.19 1.36
C MET A 151 12.46 -3.95 1.99
N ALA A 152 12.71 -2.77 1.43
CA ALA A 152 12.15 -1.53 1.94
C ALA A 152 10.73 -1.27 1.40
N ALA A 153 9.87 -0.67 2.21
CA ALA A 153 8.54 -0.21 1.79
C ALA A 153 8.63 0.78 0.61
N ASN A 154 7.54 0.89 -0.16
CA ASN A 154 7.42 1.75 -1.32
C ASN A 154 8.48 1.50 -2.41
N ARG A 155 9.07 0.31 -2.46
CA ARG A 155 9.92 -0.10 -3.59
C ARG A 155 9.12 -0.98 -4.54
N SER A 156 9.23 -0.70 -5.83
CA SER A 156 8.70 -1.57 -6.88
C SER A 156 9.63 -2.77 -7.03
N ILE A 157 9.08 -3.97 -6.95
CA ILE A 157 9.79 -5.25 -7.13
C ILE A 157 9.14 -6.04 -8.25
N GLN A 158 9.95 -6.63 -9.12
CA GLN A 158 9.47 -7.50 -10.17
C GLN A 158 9.00 -8.84 -9.58
N VAL A 159 7.99 -9.45 -10.19
CA VAL A 159 7.57 -10.79 -9.79
C VAL A 159 8.72 -11.78 -9.99
N GLY A 160 8.95 -12.64 -9.00
CA GLY A 160 10.08 -13.57 -8.98
C GLY A 160 11.39 -13.01 -8.40
N THR A 161 11.40 -11.76 -7.93
CA THR A 161 12.58 -11.19 -7.25
C THR A 161 12.95 -12.02 -6.00
N GLU A 162 14.20 -12.49 -5.94
CA GLU A 162 14.74 -13.19 -4.78
C GLU A 162 15.76 -12.32 -4.03
N VAL A 163 15.63 -12.25 -2.71
CA VAL A 163 16.64 -11.61 -1.85
C VAL A 163 17.49 -12.70 -1.19
N LYS A 164 18.73 -12.84 -1.64
CA LYS A 164 19.71 -13.78 -1.09
C LYS A 164 20.61 -13.08 -0.11
N VAL A 165 20.64 -13.59 1.12
CA VAL A 165 21.52 -13.07 2.18
C VAL A 165 22.39 -14.17 2.75
N LYS A 166 23.65 -13.83 3.03
CA LYS A 166 24.59 -14.75 3.69
C LYS A 166 24.38 -14.70 5.20
N TYR A 167 24.60 -15.84 5.85
CA TYR A 167 24.67 -15.98 7.29
C TYR A 167 26.05 -16.51 7.67
N HIS A 168 26.58 -15.99 8.76
CA HIS A 168 27.81 -16.47 9.36
C HIS A 168 27.53 -16.83 10.81
N THR A 169 28.16 -17.92 11.27
CA THR A 169 28.19 -18.27 12.68
C THR A 169 28.96 -17.19 13.43
N ILE A 170 28.42 -16.77 14.58
CA ILE A 170 29.05 -15.72 15.39
C ILE A 170 30.12 -16.32 16.29
N ARG A 171 29.96 -17.60 16.66
CA ARG A 171 30.92 -18.34 17.49
C ARG A 171 31.58 -19.46 16.67
N LYS A 172 32.85 -19.76 16.95
CA LYS A 172 33.71 -20.74 16.26
C LYS A 172 33.18 -22.18 16.25
N LYS A 173 32.24 -22.52 17.15
CA LYS A 173 31.60 -23.86 17.25
C LYS A 173 30.08 -23.78 17.32
N GLN A 174 29.48 -22.79 16.67
CA GLN A 174 28.02 -22.62 16.66
C GLN A 174 27.38 -23.60 15.66
N ASP A 175 26.52 -24.49 16.17
CA ASP A 175 25.79 -25.50 15.40
C ASP A 175 24.42 -25.02 14.90
N LYS A 176 23.82 -24.04 15.58
CA LYS A 176 22.48 -23.49 15.26
C LYS A 176 22.50 -21.97 15.16
N SER A 177 21.73 -21.42 14.22
CA SER A 177 21.53 -19.97 14.11
C SER A 177 20.04 -19.65 14.02
N ASN A 178 19.59 -18.73 14.87
CA ASN A 178 18.21 -18.27 14.84
C ASN A 178 18.07 -17.17 13.78
N VAL A 179 17.34 -17.51 12.71
CA VAL A 179 16.92 -16.54 11.70
C VAL A 179 15.52 -16.04 12.05
N ALA A 180 15.37 -14.73 12.16
CA ALA A 180 14.09 -14.09 12.38
C ALA A 180 13.94 -12.97 11.36
N ILE A 181 12.81 -12.97 10.66
CA ILE A 181 12.37 -11.86 9.83
C ILE A 181 11.60 -10.90 10.73
N TYR A 182 11.77 -9.62 10.47
CA TYR A 182 11.09 -8.54 11.15
C TYR A 182 10.36 -7.70 10.12
N VAL A 183 9.25 -7.11 10.52
CA VAL A 183 8.45 -6.18 9.72
C VAL A 183 8.30 -4.86 10.48
N THR A 184 8.32 -3.75 9.75
CA THR A 184 8.04 -2.43 10.28
C THR A 184 7.17 -1.62 9.32
N GLU A 185 6.28 -0.81 9.89
CA GLU A 185 5.44 0.15 9.17
C GLU A 185 5.96 1.59 9.26
N GLU A 186 7.07 1.79 9.99
CA GLU A 186 7.70 3.09 10.15
C GLU A 186 8.21 3.62 8.81
N GLU A 187 8.08 4.93 8.59
CA GLU A 187 8.57 5.60 7.39
C GLU A 187 10.09 5.54 7.29
N ASN A 188 10.76 5.74 8.43
CA ASN A 188 12.21 5.60 8.55
C ASN A 188 12.57 4.16 8.89
N ILE A 189 13.58 3.62 8.20
CA ILE A 189 14.09 2.28 8.50
C ILE A 189 14.72 2.30 9.91
N PRO A 190 14.27 1.44 10.82
CA PRO A 190 14.78 1.39 12.18
C PRO A 190 16.23 0.96 12.19
N LYS A 191 16.99 1.46 13.16
CA LYS A 191 18.41 1.12 13.31
C LYS A 191 18.58 -0.22 14.03
N TYR A 192 17.71 -0.50 15.01
CA TYR A 192 17.67 -1.75 15.76
C TYR A 192 16.32 -2.45 15.69
N ALA A 193 16.35 -3.78 15.73
CA ALA A 193 15.16 -4.62 15.58
C ALA A 193 14.27 -4.68 16.84
N ASP A 194 14.71 -4.05 17.93
CA ASP A 194 13.93 -3.86 19.17
C ASP A 194 13.36 -2.44 19.31
N GLU A 195 13.55 -1.59 18.29
CA GLU A 195 12.90 -0.29 18.23
C GLU A 195 11.39 -0.41 18.07
N ARG A 196 10.69 0.67 18.46
CA ARG A 196 9.24 0.78 18.30
C ARG A 196 8.88 0.58 16.83
N GLY A 197 7.78 -0.15 16.59
CA GLY A 197 7.29 -0.43 15.24
C GLY A 197 7.87 -1.70 14.61
N CYS A 198 8.98 -2.24 15.13
CA CYS A 198 9.49 -3.54 14.72
C CYS A 198 8.69 -4.69 15.33
N LYS A 199 8.20 -5.61 14.49
CA LYS A 199 7.54 -6.85 14.91
C LYS A 199 8.24 -8.04 14.27
N LYS A 200 8.37 -9.13 15.02
CA LYS A 200 8.90 -10.41 14.53
C LYS A 200 7.80 -11.22 13.87
#